data_AF-A0A4Q7YNQ7-F1
#
_entry.id   AF-A0A4Q7YNQ7-F1
#
_cell.length_a   1.000
_cell.length_b   1.000
_cell.length_c   1.000
_cell.angle_alpha   90.00
_cell.angle_beta   90.00
_cell.angle_gamma   90.00
#
_symmetry.space_group_name_H-M   'P 1'
#
loop_
_entity.id
_entity.type
_entity.pdbx_description
1 polymer ?
#
loop_
_entity_poly.entity_id
_entity_poly.type
_entity_poly.pdbx_seq_one_letter_code
_entity_poly.pdbx_strand_id
1 'polypeptide(L)'
;MPVMPVLPEAPGISAMDNAPRSVPGFGQLLMSGLHEVDASSRAATSAMTAFAAGEQISPHELVIGMEQARLSMQLAVEVRNRMVEAYQELTRMQI
;
A
#
# COMPACT_ATOMS: atom_id res chain seq x y z
N MET A 1 -41.63 44.94 -31.41
CA MET A 1 -41.24 44.46 -30.07
C MET A 1 -40.03 43.55 -30.26
N PRO A 2 -38.86 43.86 -29.68
CA PRO A 2 -37.69 42.98 -29.76
C PRO A 2 -37.81 41.85 -28.74
N VAL A 3 -37.65 40.62 -29.21
CA VAL A 3 -37.58 39.43 -28.36
C VAL A 3 -36.26 39.43 -27.60
N MET A 4 -36.31 39.27 -26.27
CA MET A 4 -35.11 39.09 -25.45
C MET A 4 -34.47 37.72 -25.74
N PRO A 5 -33.14 37.63 -25.81
CA PRO A 5 -32.45 36.34 -25.81
C PRO A 5 -32.49 35.75 -24.40
N VAL A 6 -33.02 34.53 -24.27
CA VAL A 6 -32.87 33.74 -23.05
C VAL A 6 -31.43 33.27 -22.94
N LEU A 7 -30.70 33.79 -21.94
CA LEU A 7 -29.40 33.23 -21.55
C LEU A 7 -29.66 31.85 -20.92
N PRO A 8 -28.93 30.79 -21.30
CA PRO A 8 -28.94 29.55 -20.55
C PRO A 8 -28.30 29.81 -19.19
N GLU A 9 -29.06 29.58 -18.10
CA GLU A 9 -28.51 29.56 -16.75
C GLU A 9 -27.41 28.50 -16.71
N ALA A 10 -26.18 28.94 -16.51
CA ALA A 10 -25.06 28.06 -16.25
C ALA A 10 -25.38 27.24 -15.00
N PRO A 11 -25.32 25.89 -15.06
CA PRO A 11 -25.33 25.10 -13.85
C PRO A 11 -24.15 25.56 -13.02
N GLY A 12 -24.45 26.12 -11.85
CA GLY A 12 -23.45 26.43 -10.86
C GLY A 12 -22.62 25.18 -10.63
N ILE A 13 -21.37 25.23 -11.08
CA ILE A 13 -20.30 24.35 -10.62
C ILE A 13 -20.13 24.66 -9.14
N SER A 14 -21.01 24.06 -8.36
CA SER A 14 -20.91 23.97 -6.93
C SER A 14 -19.52 23.47 -6.64
N ALA A 15 -18.77 24.29 -5.91
CA ALA A 15 -17.45 24.02 -5.41
C ALA A 15 -17.42 22.62 -4.79
N MET A 16 -16.96 21.64 -5.57
CA MET A 16 -16.76 20.26 -5.14
C MET A 16 -15.46 19.73 -5.73
N ASP A 17 -14.38 20.49 -5.57
CA ASP A 17 -13.01 19.96 -5.66
C ASP A 17 -12.11 20.61 -4.61
N ASN A 18 -12.61 20.66 -3.37
CA ASN A 18 -11.75 20.83 -2.20
C ASN A 18 -12.12 19.79 -1.14
N ALA A 19 -12.27 18.54 -1.56
CA ALA A 19 -12.04 17.45 -0.63
C ALA A 19 -10.52 17.38 -0.44
N PRO A 20 -9.97 17.63 0.76
CA PRO A 20 -8.59 17.28 1.00
C PRO A 20 -8.50 15.77 0.77
N ARG A 21 -7.90 15.37 -0.37
CA ARG A 21 -7.44 14.00 -0.55
C ARG A 21 -6.43 13.78 0.55
N SER A 22 -6.91 13.24 1.67
CA SER A 22 -6.07 12.86 2.80
C SER A 22 -5.23 11.70 2.30
N VAL A 23 -4.07 12.03 1.73
CA VAL A 23 -3.04 11.06 1.42
C VAL A 23 -2.77 10.35 2.75
N PRO A 24 -2.95 9.03 2.85
CA PRO A 24 -2.68 8.31 4.07
C PRO A 24 -1.27 8.69 4.54
N GLY A 25 -1.15 9.10 5.80
CA GLY A 25 0.15 9.47 6.35
C GLY A 25 1.13 8.32 6.14
N PHE A 26 2.41 8.63 5.94
CA PHE A 26 3.45 7.62 5.69
C PHE A 26 3.41 6.46 6.70
N GLY A 27 3.10 6.74 7.98
CA GLY A 27 2.93 5.71 9.00
C GLY A 27 1.76 4.75 8.74
N GLN A 28 0.67 5.22 8.13
CA GLN A 28 -0.46 4.37 7.76
C GLN A 28 -0.12 3.50 6.55
N LEU A 29 0.58 4.04 5.54
CA LEU A 29 1.09 3.25 4.41
C LEU A 29 2.08 2.17 4.88
N LEU A 30 2.96 2.51 5.82
CA LEU A 30 3.87 1.57 6.44
C LEU A 30 3.12 0.46 7.19
N MET A 31 2.16 0.82 8.05
CA MET A 31 1.38 -0.16 8.80
C MET A 31 0.66 -1.12 7.86
N SER A 32 0.03 -0.60 6.80
CA SER A 32 -0.56 -1.44 5.76
C SER A 32 0.47 -2.36 5.09
N GLY A 33 1.66 -1.85 4.76
CA GLY A 33 2.74 -2.65 4.17
C GLY A 33 3.26 -3.75 5.10
N LEU A 34 3.35 -3.48 6.41
CA LEU A 34 3.71 -4.50 7.41
C LEU A 34 2.64 -5.59 7.51
N HIS A 35 1.37 -5.21 7.48
CA HIS A 35 0.25 -6.15 7.41
C HIS A 35 0.30 -7.01 6.14
N GLU A 36 0.66 -6.41 4.99
CA GLU A 36 0.83 -7.11 3.71
C GLU A 36 1.95 -8.16 3.78
N VAL A 37 3.09 -7.81 4.36
CA VAL A 37 4.23 -8.75 4.52
C VAL A 37 3.87 -9.90 5.46
N ASP A 38 3.17 -9.62 6.57
CA ASP A 38 2.69 -10.65 7.49
C ASP A 38 1.69 -11.59 6.80
N ALA A 39 0.74 -11.04 6.03
CA ALA A 39 -0.20 -11.82 5.24
C ALA A 39 0.52 -12.69 4.18
N SER A 40 1.50 -12.12 3.46
CA SER A 40 2.31 -12.82 2.48
C SER A 40 3.13 -13.96 3.11
N SER A 41 3.73 -13.73 4.27
CA SER A 41 4.47 -14.75 5.02
C SER A 41 3.59 -15.93 5.45
N ARG A 42 2.38 -15.64 5.94
CA ARG A 42 1.39 -16.67 6.28
C ARG A 42 0.90 -17.43 5.05
N ALA A 43 0.62 -16.72 3.96
CA ALA A 43 0.18 -17.33 2.70
C ALA A 43 1.25 -18.28 2.13
N ALA A 44 2.52 -17.86 2.14
CA ALA A 44 3.65 -18.70 1.74
C ALA A 44 3.75 -19.98 2.61
N THR A 45 3.59 -19.84 3.93
CA THR A 45 3.61 -20.97 4.86
C THR A 45 2.44 -21.94 4.61
N SER A 46 1.25 -21.41 4.35
CA SER A 46 0.06 -22.19 4.01
C SER A 46 0.25 -22.93 2.68
N ALA A 47 0.78 -22.25 1.66
CA ALA A 47 1.05 -22.84 0.35
C ALA A 47 2.10 -23.96 0.44
N MET A 48 3.15 -23.78 1.25
CA MET A 48 4.12 -24.84 1.52
C MET A 48 3.49 -26.06 2.21
N THR A 49 2.56 -25.83 3.14
CA THR A 49 1.88 -26.91 3.87
C THR A 49 0.91 -27.67 2.97
N ALA A 50 0.14 -26.96 2.13
CA ALA A 50 -0.76 -27.53 1.13
C ALA A 50 -0.01 -28.33 0.05
N PHE A 51 1.15 -27.83 -0.39
CA PHE A 51 2.04 -28.56 -1.30
C PHE A 51 2.59 -29.84 -0.66
N ALA A 52 3.04 -29.76 0.59
CA ALA A 52 3.53 -30.94 1.34
C ALA A 52 2.40 -31.97 1.61
N ALA A 53 1.14 -31.52 1.68
CA ALA A 53 -0.05 -32.37 1.82
C ALA A 53 -0.49 -33.04 0.50
N GLY A 54 0.16 -32.73 -0.63
CA GLY A 54 -0.09 -33.37 -1.93
C GLY A 54 -1.20 -32.73 -2.76
N GLU A 55 -1.65 -31.51 -2.43
CA GLU A 55 -2.51 -30.74 -3.33
C GLU A 55 -1.72 -30.33 -4.60
N GLN A 56 -2.38 -30.40 -5.76
CA GLN A 56 -1.83 -29.99 -7.08
C GLN A 56 -1.58 -28.47 -7.11
N ILE A 57 -0.58 -28.01 -6.37
CA ILE A 57 -0.01 -26.69 -6.55
C ILE A 57 1.09 -26.85 -7.59
N SER A 58 0.96 -26.12 -8.70
CA SER A 58 1.97 -26.10 -9.75
C SER A 58 3.30 -25.71 -9.11
N PRO A 59 4.35 -26.54 -9.15
CA PRO A 59 5.62 -26.25 -8.46
C PRO A 59 6.23 -24.91 -8.90
N HIS A 60 5.92 -24.45 -10.11
CA HIS A 60 6.27 -23.13 -10.62
C HIS A 60 5.65 -21.97 -9.81
N GLU A 61 4.36 -22.06 -9.46
CA GLU A 61 3.67 -21.03 -8.65
C GLU A 61 4.18 -21.01 -7.21
N LEU A 62 4.52 -22.19 -6.66
CA LEU A 62 5.13 -22.27 -5.33
C LEU A 62 6.50 -21.57 -5.31
N VAL A 63 7.38 -21.87 -6.28
CA VAL A 63 8.71 -21.25 -6.35
C VAL A 63 8.61 -19.74 -6.56
N ILE A 64 7.68 -19.26 -7.40
CA ILE A 64 7.43 -17.82 -7.57
C ILE A 64 6.92 -17.19 -6.26
N GLY A 65 5.95 -17.81 -5.61
CA GLY A 65 5.40 -17.30 -4.34
C GLY A 65 6.46 -17.23 -3.25
N MET A 66 7.35 -18.23 -3.17
CA MET A 66 8.48 -18.24 -2.24
C MET A 66 9.50 -17.14 -2.53
N GLU A 67 9.87 -16.94 -3.80
CA GLU A 67 10.82 -15.90 -4.19
C GLU A 67 10.26 -14.49 -3.95
N GLN A 68 8.98 -14.30 -4.26
CA GLN A 68 8.28 -13.04 -3.98
C GLN A 68 8.23 -12.76 -2.47
N ALA A 69 7.87 -13.75 -1.66
CA ALA A 69 7.86 -13.61 -0.20
C ALA A 69 9.25 -13.26 0.35
N ARG A 70 10.31 -13.88 -0.19
CA ARG A 70 11.71 -13.59 0.18
C ARG A 70 12.08 -12.13 -0.14
N LEU A 71 11.79 -11.67 -1.35
CA LEU A 71 12.05 -10.29 -1.78
C LEU A 71 11.26 -9.28 -0.93
N SER A 72 9.98 -9.55 -0.66
CA SER A 72 9.14 -8.71 0.20
C SER A 72 9.68 -8.62 1.64
N MET A 73 10.18 -9.73 2.19
CA MET A 73 10.83 -9.74 3.51
C MET A 73 12.12 -8.92 3.53
N GLN A 74 12.97 -9.04 2.51
CA GLN A 74 14.18 -8.24 2.39
C GLN A 74 13.86 -6.75 2.36
N LEU A 75 12.87 -6.35 1.55
CA LEU A 75 12.41 -4.97 1.49
C LEU A 75 11.88 -4.49 2.84
N ALA A 76 11.10 -5.30 3.55
CA ALA A 76 10.58 -4.95 4.88
C ALA A 76 11.69 -4.69 5.91
N VAL A 77 12.76 -5.48 5.86
CA VAL A 77 13.93 -5.28 6.74
C VAL A 77 14.64 -3.97 6.43
N GLU A 78 14.85 -3.65 5.15
CA GLU A 78 15.45 -2.36 4.73
C GLU A 78 14.61 -1.16 5.18
N VAL A 79 13.29 -1.24 5.01
CA VAL A 79 12.36 -0.21 5.47
C VAL A 79 12.42 -0.04 6.99
N ARG A 80 12.43 -1.15 7.75
CA ARG A 80 12.61 -1.12 9.21
C ARG A 80 13.92 -0.45 9.61
N ASN A 81 15.02 -0.81 8.96
CA ASN A 81 16.34 -0.23 9.26
C ASN A 81 16.34 1.27 9.01
N ARG A 82 15.79 1.71 7.87
CA ARG A 82 15.70 3.13 7.52
C ARG A 82 14.84 3.93 8.49
N MET A 83 13.78 3.34 9.03
CA MET A 83 12.93 3.98 10.03
C MET A 83 13.62 4.14 11.38
N VAL A 84 14.37 3.12 11.80
CA VAL A 84 15.17 3.19 13.02
C VAL A 84 16.25 4.27 12.88
N GLU A 85 16.93 4.35 11.74
CA GLU A 85 17.89 5.43 11.45
C GLU A 85 17.24 6.81 11.46
N ALA A 86 16.09 6.98 10.80
CA ALA A 86 15.38 8.25 10.76
C ALA A 86 14.94 8.71 12.16
N TYR A 87 14.51 7.78 13.02
CA TYR A 87 14.18 8.07 14.41
C TYR A 87 15.43 8.47 15.23
N GLN A 88 16.55 7.75 15.04
CA GLN A 88 17.81 8.09 15.70
C GLN A 88 18.35 9.46 15.25
N GLU A 89 18.20 9.82 13.98
CA GLU A 89 18.63 11.12 13.44
C GLU A 89 17.82 12.27 14.02
N LEU A 90 16.48 12.13 14.07
CA LEU A 90 15.59 13.12 14.69
C LEU A 90 15.96 13.37 16.17
N THR A 91 16.33 12.31 16.90
CA THR A 91 16.73 12.40 18.31
C THR A 91 18.09 13.07 18.47
N ARG A 92 19.02 12.85 17.52
CA ARG A 92 20.36 13.47 17.51
C ARG A 92 20.33 14.97 17.23
N MET A 93 19.31 15.47 16.52
CA MET A 93 19.13 16.91 16.28
C MET A 93 18.54 17.67 17.47
N GLN A 94 17.95 16.99 18.47
CA GLN A 94 17.28 17.62 19.62
C GLN A 94 18.18 17.82 20.85
N ILE A 95 19.49 17.62 20.74
CA ILE A 95 20.49 17.99 21.75
C ILE A 95 21.24 19.26 21.39
#